data_AF-A0A0B7JPJ9-F1
#
_entry.id   AF-A0A0B7JPJ9-F1
#
_cell.length_a   1.000
_cell.length_b   1.000
_cell.length_c   1.000
_cell.angle_alpha   90.00
_cell.angle_beta   90.00
_cell.angle_gamma   90.00
#
_symmetry.space_group_name_H-M   'P 1'
#
loop_
_entity.id
_entity.type
_entity.pdbx_description
1 polymer ?
#
loop_
_entity_poly.entity_id
_entity_poly.type
_entity_poly.pdbx_seq_one_letter_code
_entity_poly.pdbx_strand_id
1 'polypeptide(L)'
;MSERIRFVAHGGIVQGVGFRYFTQKRAREYGVTGWCRNTDDNKALEDTRSRQAANALPKVEGEAQGSIDAMKQFLQAVDKGPRHAHVVKLDKEGRDLVEDESAFEIRH
;
A
#
# COMPACT_ATOMS: atom_id res chain seq x y z
N MET A 1 -4.49 -8.29 -20.17
CA MET A 1 -4.82 -9.07 -18.96
C MET A 1 -4.74 -8.14 -17.76
N SER A 2 -5.72 -8.22 -16.88
CA SER A 2 -5.77 -7.41 -15.66
C SER A 2 -5.51 -8.29 -14.45
N GLU A 3 -4.84 -7.74 -13.44
CA GLU A 3 -4.58 -8.42 -12.18
C GLU A 3 -4.93 -7.49 -11.01
N ARG A 4 -5.31 -8.09 -9.87
CA ARG A 4 -5.46 -7.39 -8.59
C ARG A 4 -4.41 -7.92 -7.62
N ILE A 5 -3.68 -7.01 -7.00
CA ILE A 5 -2.64 -7.31 -6.02
C ILE A 5 -2.94 -6.53 -4.74
N ARG A 6 -3.00 -7.25 -3.64
CA ARG A 6 -2.89 -6.66 -2.31
C ARG A 6 -1.41 -6.44 -2.01
N PHE A 7 -1.04 -5.21 -1.68
CA PHE A 7 0.32 -4.86 -1.32
C PHE A 7 0.40 -4.33 0.11
N VAL A 8 1.48 -4.67 0.81
CA VAL A 8 1.78 -4.13 2.14
C VAL A 8 3.20 -3.57 2.11
N ALA A 9 3.31 -2.26 2.19
CA ALA A 9 4.56 -1.54 2.28
C ALA A 9 4.94 -1.38 3.76
N HIS A 10 6.03 -2.03 4.16
CA HIS A 10 6.66 -1.88 5.46
C HIS A 10 7.79 -0.87 5.33
N GLY A 11 7.88 0.09 6.24
CA GLY A 11 9.01 1.00 6.22
C GLY A 11 9.32 1.61 7.56
N GLY A 12 10.54 2.13 7.71
CA GLY A 12 10.91 2.92 8.88
C GLY A 12 10.21 4.28 8.90
N ILE A 13 9.92 4.83 7.71
CA ILE A 13 9.27 6.14 7.52
C ILE A 13 8.30 6.03 6.32
N VAL A 14 7.08 5.54 6.55
CA VAL A 14 6.03 5.44 5.50
C VAL A 14 4.74 6.17 5.87
N GLN A 15 4.61 6.63 7.12
CA GLN A 15 3.51 7.47 7.59
C GLN A 15 4.02 8.90 7.83
N GLY A 16 3.14 9.90 7.66
CA GLY A 16 3.51 11.32 7.77
C GLY A 16 4.30 11.91 6.59
N VAL A 17 4.65 11.10 5.58
CA VAL A 17 5.46 11.52 4.40
C VAL A 17 4.66 11.68 3.11
N GLY A 18 3.33 11.72 3.20
CA GLY A 18 2.46 11.80 2.03
C GLY A 18 2.46 10.53 1.16
N PHE A 19 2.85 9.37 1.71
CA PHE A 19 2.92 8.10 0.99
C PHE A 19 1.60 7.77 0.30
N ARG A 20 0.48 7.85 1.03
CA ARG A 20 -0.88 7.59 0.49
C ARG A 20 -1.22 8.47 -0.72
N TYR A 21 -0.89 9.76 -0.64
CA TYR A 21 -1.10 10.71 -1.74
C TYR A 21 -0.20 10.39 -2.94
N PHE A 22 1.06 10.03 -2.70
CA PHE A 22 1.98 9.57 -3.74
C PHE A 22 1.44 8.31 -4.43
N THR A 23 0.98 7.32 -3.68
CA THR A 23 0.40 6.09 -4.21
C THR A 23 -0.84 6.38 -5.06
N GLN A 24 -1.77 7.21 -4.57
CA GLN A 24 -2.95 7.61 -5.34
C GLN A 24 -2.57 8.34 -6.64
N LYS A 25 -1.60 9.26 -6.58
CA LYS A 25 -1.13 9.97 -7.76
C LYS A 25 -0.56 9.01 -8.81
N ARG A 26 0.29 8.07 -8.40
CA ARG A 26 0.86 7.04 -9.28
C ARG A 26 -0.21 6.12 -9.85
N ALA A 27 -1.19 5.72 -9.04
CA ALA A 27 -2.29 4.91 -9.51
C ALA A 27 -3.08 5.61 -10.63
N ARG A 28 -3.39 6.91 -10.46
CA ARG A 28 -4.04 7.72 -11.50
C ARG A 28 -3.19 7.88 -12.76
N GLU A 29 -1.88 8.10 -12.61
CA GLU A 29 -0.95 8.21 -13.76
C GLU A 29 -0.89 6.92 -14.60
N TYR A 30 -0.98 5.76 -13.96
CA TYR A 30 -0.90 4.46 -14.63
C TYR A 30 -2.26 3.82 -14.95
N GLY A 31 -3.37 4.45 -14.58
CA GLY A 31 -4.72 3.88 -14.78
C GLY A 31 -5.01 2.67 -13.89
N VAL A 32 -4.44 2.64 -12.68
CA VAL A 32 -4.67 1.61 -11.66
C VAL A 32 -5.77 2.06 -10.70
N THR A 33 -6.69 1.17 -10.39
CA THR A 33 -7.77 1.37 -9.41
C THR A 33 -7.44 0.65 -8.11
N GLY A 34 -8.17 0.95 -7.03
CA GLY A 34 -7.95 0.27 -5.76
C GLY A 34 -8.06 1.20 -4.57
N TRP A 35 -7.31 0.88 -3.52
CA TRP A 35 -7.30 1.69 -2.32
C TRP A 35 -5.99 1.55 -1.55
N CYS A 36 -5.64 2.54 -0.74
CA CYS A 36 -4.58 2.40 0.25
C CYS A 36 -4.98 3.01 1.60
N ARG A 37 -4.48 2.44 2.70
CA ARG A 37 -4.66 2.96 4.06
C ARG A 37 -3.40 2.77 4.88
N ASN A 38 -3.23 3.63 5.87
CA ASN A 38 -2.24 3.37 6.91
C ASN A 38 -2.78 2.26 7.80
N THR A 39 -1.92 1.32 8.16
CA THR A 39 -2.28 0.35 9.20
C THR A 39 -2.19 1.09 10.54
N ASP A 40 -3.20 0.96 11.40
CA ASP A 40 -3.18 1.60 12.72
C ASP A 40 -1.98 1.10 13.53
N ASP A 41 -1.02 1.98 13.81
CA ASP A 41 0.07 1.72 14.77
C ASP A 41 -0.52 1.38 16.16
N ASN A 42 -1.74 1.83 16.46
CA ASN A 42 -2.40 1.64 17.76
C ASN A 42 -2.84 0.20 18.07
N LYS A 43 -2.93 -0.72 17.09
CA LYS A 43 -3.15 -2.14 17.44
C LYS A 43 -1.93 -2.81 18.05
N ALA A 44 -0.74 -2.21 17.95
CA ALA A 44 0.42 -2.68 18.71
C ALA A 44 0.33 -2.32 20.21
N LEU A 45 -0.50 -1.33 20.57
CA LEU A 45 -0.68 -0.88 21.96
C LEU A 45 -1.83 -1.61 22.68
N GLU A 46 -2.85 -2.08 21.97
CA GLU A 46 -4.01 -2.73 22.59
C GLU A 46 -3.84 -4.24 22.84
N ASP A 47 -2.99 -4.93 22.07
CA ASP A 47 -2.72 -6.36 22.28
C ASP A 47 -1.50 -6.59 23.19
N THR A 48 -1.59 -6.12 24.44
CA THR A 48 -0.54 -6.30 25.47
C THR A 48 -0.38 -7.77 25.92
N ARG A 49 -1.11 -8.73 25.32
CA ARG A 49 -1.00 -10.17 25.60
C ARG A 49 -0.07 -10.89 24.63
N SER A 50 0.20 -10.33 23.46
CA SER A 50 1.09 -10.91 22.45
C SER A 50 2.43 -10.18 22.48
N ARG A 51 3.46 -10.78 23.11
CA ARG A 51 4.86 -10.27 23.22
C ARG A 51 5.59 -10.02 21.87
N GLN A 52 4.87 -9.96 20.75
CA GLN A 52 5.39 -9.85 19.40
C GLN A 52 5.11 -8.48 18.73
N ALA A 53 4.49 -7.52 19.42
CA ALA A 53 4.07 -6.25 18.82
C ALA A 53 5.08 -5.08 18.97
N ALA A 54 6.10 -5.22 19.82
CA ALA A 54 7.00 -4.11 20.20
C ALA A 54 7.91 -3.56 19.07
N ASN A 55 8.00 -4.25 17.92
CA ASN A 55 8.82 -3.85 16.77
C ASN A 55 8.00 -3.73 15.46
N ALA A 56 6.70 -3.47 15.55
CA ALA A 56 5.89 -3.24 14.36
C ALA A 56 6.31 -1.91 13.70
N LEU A 57 7.09 -2.00 12.63
CA LEU A 57 7.35 -0.85 11.75
C LEU A 57 6.02 -0.30 11.22
N PRO A 58 5.92 1.01 10.96
CA PRO A 58 4.74 1.57 10.33
C PRO A 58 4.50 0.92 8.98
N LYS A 59 3.22 0.66 8.68
CA LYS A 59 2.80 -0.02 7.45
C LYS A 59 1.74 0.77 6.71
N VAL A 60 1.78 0.64 5.40
CA VAL A 60 0.72 1.07 4.49
C VAL A 60 0.26 -0.16 3.73
N GLU A 61 -1.00 -0.51 3.86
CA GLU A 61 -1.59 -1.59 3.08
C GLU A 61 -2.54 -1.02 2.03
N GLY A 62 -2.67 -1.73 0.93
CA GLY A 62 -3.59 -1.36 -0.12
C GLY A 62 -3.86 -2.49 -1.09
N GLU A 63 -4.83 -2.26 -1.96
CA GLU A 63 -5.11 -3.10 -3.11
C GLU A 63 -4.99 -2.23 -4.35
N ALA A 64 -4.45 -2.83 -5.40
CA ALA A 64 -4.30 -2.20 -6.69
C ALA A 64 -4.76 -3.18 -7.75
N GLN A 65 -5.52 -2.68 -8.72
CA GLN A 65 -6.05 -3.43 -9.83
C GLN A 65 -5.79 -2.66 -11.13
N GLY A 66 -5.31 -3.36 -12.14
CA GLY A 66 -5.01 -2.75 -13.43
C GLY A 66 -4.43 -3.75 -14.42
N SER A 67 -3.97 -3.25 -15.57
CA SER A 67 -3.21 -4.07 -16.51
C SER A 67 -1.87 -4.49 -15.91
N ILE A 68 -1.32 -5.62 -16.34
CA ILE A 68 -0.02 -6.13 -15.84
C ILE A 68 1.09 -5.08 -15.95
N ASP A 69 1.13 -4.33 -17.06
CA ASP A 69 2.13 -3.27 -17.27
C ASP A 69 1.94 -2.11 -16.30
N ALA A 70 0.69 -1.67 -16.10
CA ALA A 70 0.36 -0.61 -15.15
C ALA A 70 0.67 -1.03 -13.71
N MET A 71 0.32 -2.26 -13.34
CA MET A 71 0.59 -2.86 -12.03
C MET A 71 2.09 -2.96 -11.76
N LYS A 72 2.88 -3.35 -12.76
CA LYS A 72 4.34 -3.39 -12.66
C LYS A 72 4.94 -2.00 -12.40
N GLN A 73 4.52 -0.98 -13.15
CA GLN A 73 4.98 0.41 -12.96
C GLN A 73 4.55 0.96 -11.61
N PHE A 74 3.30 0.71 -11.22
CA PHE A 74 2.75 1.10 -9.94
C PHE A 74 3.51 0.49 -8.77
N LEU A 75 3.70 -0.84 -8.77
CA LEU A 75 4.42 -1.54 -7.70
C LEU A 75 5.89 -1.10 -7.60
N GLN A 76 6.56 -0.82 -8.71
CA GLN A 76 7.90 -0.24 -8.69
C GLN A 76 7.93 1.15 -8.07
N ALA A 77 6.90 1.98 -8.32
CA ALA A 77 6.79 3.29 -7.69
C ALA A 77 6.51 3.17 -6.19
N VAL A 78 5.64 2.25 -5.77
CA VAL A 78 5.32 1.98 -4.36
C VAL A 78 6.55 1.47 -3.61
N ASP A 79 7.34 0.58 -4.21
CA ASP A 79 8.58 0.04 -3.64
C ASP A 79 9.64 1.13 -3.41
N LYS A 80 9.77 2.08 -4.34
CA LYS A 80 10.64 3.25 -4.15
C LYS A 80 10.08 4.25 -3.13
N GLY A 81 8.77 4.40 -3.10
CA GLY A 81 8.09 5.42 -2.30
C GLY A 81 8.40 6.87 -2.73
N PRO A 82 7.83 7.87 -2.04
CA PRO A 82 8.21 9.27 -2.21
C PRO A 82 9.63 9.54 -1.71
N ARG A 83 10.24 10.66 -2.14
CA ARG A 83 11.65 11.02 -1.87
C ARG A 83 12.07 10.98 -0.39
N HIS A 84 11.12 11.15 0.53
CA HIS A 84 11.35 11.15 1.99
C HIS A 84 10.85 9.88 2.69
N ALA A 85 10.27 8.93 1.95
CA ALA A 85 9.90 7.64 2.50
C ALA A 85 11.06 6.65 2.39
N HIS A 86 11.06 5.69 3.30
CA HIS A 86 11.94 4.54 3.22
C HIS A 86 11.12 3.26 3.40
N VAL A 87 10.85 2.59 2.28
CA VAL A 87 10.21 1.27 2.24
C VAL A 87 11.32 0.24 2.46
N VAL A 88 11.17 -0.55 3.51
CA VAL A 88 12.09 -1.62 3.90
C VAL A 88 11.68 -2.93 3.22
N LYS A 89 10.37 -3.13 3.03
CA LYS A 89 9.82 -4.35 2.42
C LYS A 89 8.47 -4.07 1.77
N LEU A 90 8.23 -4.69 0.62
CA LEU A 90 6.94 -4.67 -0.06
C LEU A 90 6.42 -6.10 -0.24
N ASP A 91 5.43 -6.48 0.58
CA ASP A 91 4.72 -7.75 0.41
C ASP A 91 3.62 -7.61 -0.65
N LYS A 92 3.43 -8.67 -1.44
CA LYS A 92 2.49 -8.70 -2.57
C LYS A 92 1.73 -10.03 -2.55
N GLU A 93 0.41 -9.95 -2.61
CA GLU A 93 -0.46 -11.12 -2.67
C GLU A 93 -1.46 -10.94 -3.81
N GLY A 94 -1.63 -11.98 -4.64
CA GLY A 94 -2.68 -11.99 -5.65
C GLY A 94 -4.07 -12.00 -5.01
N ARG A 95 -5.02 -11.31 -5.65
CA ARG A 95 -6.43 -11.28 -5.28
C ARG A 95 -7.31 -11.38 -6.52
N ASP A 96 -8.57 -11.72 -6.30
CA ASP A 96 -9.58 -11.76 -7.34
C ASP A 96 -9.94 -10.35 -7.79
N LEU A 97 -10.25 -10.20 -9.09
CA LEU A 97 -10.66 -8.92 -9.66
C LEU A 97 -12.00 -8.48 -9.05
N VAL A 98 -12.12 -7.18 -8.78
CA VAL A 98 -13.36 -6.55 -8.33
C VAL A 98 -13.97 -5.80 -9.50
N GLU A 99 -15.23 -6.10 -9.80
CA GLU A 99 -16.03 -5.39 -10.78
C GLU A 99 -16.51 -4.04 -10.18
N ASP A 100 -16.72 -3.04 -11.03
CA ASP A 100 -17.13 -1.66 -10.66
C ASP A 100 -16.12 -0.77 -9.91
N GLU A 101 -14.87 -1.21 -9.75
CA GLU A 101 -13.81 -0.34 -9.20
C GLU A 101 -13.26 0.58 -10.29
N SER A 102 -13.50 1.89 -10.16
CA SER A 102 -13.15 2.91 -11.19
C SER A 102 -12.12 3.94 -10.72
N ALA A 103 -11.82 3.98 -9.43
CA ALA A 103 -10.93 4.97 -8.84
C ALA A 103 -9.95 4.34 -7.85
N PHE A 104 -8.88 5.08 -7.57
CA PHE A 104 -7.97 4.77 -6.47
C PHE A 104 -8.26 5.67 -5.26
N GLU A 105 -8.67 5.06 -4.15
CA GLU A 105 -9.12 5.78 -2.96
C GLU A 105 -8.11 5.71 -1.80
N ILE A 106 -8.03 6.79 -1.03
CA ILE A 106 -7.27 6.81 0.22
C ILE A 106 -8.26 6.54 1.35
N ARG A 107 -8.10 5.39 2.02
CA ARG A 107 -8.87 5.03 3.21
C ARG A 107 -8.12 5.49 4.47
N HIS A 108 -8.90 5.76 5.51
CA HIS A 108 -8.44 6.19 6.83
C HIS A 108 -8.77 5.13 7.86
#